data_AF-A0A7X3CLV1-F1
#
_entry.id   AF-A0A7X3CLV1-F1
#
_cell.length_a   1.000
_cell.length_b   1.000
_cell.length_c   1.000
_cell.angle_alpha   90.00
_cell.angle_beta   90.00
_cell.angle_gamma   90.00
#
_symmetry.space_group_name_H-M   'P 1'
#
loop_
_entity.id
_entity.type
_entity.pdbx_description
1 polymer ?
#
loop_
_entity_poly.entity_id
_entity_poly.type
_entity_poly.pdbx_seq_one_letter_code
_entity_poly.pdbx_strand_id
1 'polypeptide(L)'
;MSREQSFMNVLDAAAKVQWNVAMILEAKAVEVEKARNWIMNHVHGGSFESHEKMLSEPLDIHEQLVEVIDGLTKLQSGFNSNLKAVLTSDEDESGSDDGGFDGLFSGSFDLEDSEK
;
A
#
# COMPACT_ATOMS: atom_id res chain seq x y z
N MET A 1 21.76 18.80 -19.32
CA MET A 1 21.67 18.16 -17.99
C MET A 1 22.47 16.88 -18.04
N SER A 2 23.32 16.59 -17.04
CA SER A 2 23.96 15.27 -16.98
C SER A 2 22.94 14.22 -16.54
N ARG A 3 23.15 12.97 -16.94
CA ARG A 3 22.32 11.82 -16.55
C ARG A 3 22.24 11.68 -15.02
N GLU A 4 23.34 11.89 -14.29
CA GLU A 4 23.28 11.88 -12.82
C GLU A 4 22.40 12.98 -12.25
N GLN A 5 22.45 14.19 -12.82
CA GLN A 5 21.60 15.29 -12.35
C GLN A 5 20.11 14.96 -12.55
N SER A 6 19.75 14.30 -13.65
CA SER A 6 18.38 13.83 -13.89
C SER A 6 17.97 12.75 -12.90
N PHE A 7 18.83 11.77 -12.59
CA PHE A 7 18.54 10.74 -11.59
C PHE A 7 18.38 11.31 -10.18
N MET A 8 19.25 12.24 -9.78
CA MET A 8 19.11 12.92 -8.49
C MET A 8 17.80 13.70 -8.39
N ASN A 9 17.35 14.34 -9.48
CA ASN A 9 16.06 15.01 -9.51
C ASN A 9 14.88 14.03 -9.39
N VAL A 10 14.97 12.85 -10.02
CA VAL A 10 13.94 11.79 -9.89
C VAL A 10 13.87 11.25 -8.46
N LEU A 11 15.02 10.96 -7.84
CA LEU A 11 15.09 10.47 -6.46
C LEU A 11 14.55 11.51 -5.47
N ASP A 12 14.89 12.79 -5.64
CA ASP A 12 14.36 13.88 -4.81
C ASP A 12 12.84 14.03 -4.97
N ALA A 13 12.32 13.94 -6.20
CA ALA A 13 10.88 13.94 -6.45
C ALA A 13 10.19 12.73 -5.81
N ALA A 14 10.80 11.54 -5.91
CA ALA A 14 10.26 10.32 -5.33
C ALA A 14 10.21 10.39 -3.79
N ALA A 15 11.26 10.92 -3.16
CA ALA A 15 11.30 11.13 -1.71
C ALA A 15 10.19 12.10 -1.25
N LYS A 16 9.96 13.19 -2.00
CA LYS A 16 8.86 14.13 -1.72
C LYS A 16 7.48 13.47 -1.85
N VAL A 17 7.28 12.60 -2.84
CA VAL A 17 6.03 11.86 -2.98
C VAL A 17 5.84 10.88 -1.82
N GLN A 18 6.87 10.12 -1.44
CA GLN A 18 6.80 9.22 -0.28
C GLN A 18 6.52 9.96 1.02
N TRP A 19 7.11 11.14 1.20
CA TRP A 19 6.81 12.01 2.35
C TRP A 19 5.33 12.42 2.38
N ASN A 20 4.77 12.83 1.24
CA ASN A 20 3.35 13.17 1.15
C ASN A 20 2.44 11.97 1.44
N VAL A 21 2.80 10.77 0.96
CA VAL A 21 2.08 9.53 1.29
C VAL A 21 2.13 9.25 2.79
N ALA A 22 3.29 9.41 3.43
CA ALA A 22 3.42 9.25 4.88
C ALA A 22 2.51 10.21 5.65
N MET A 23 2.46 11.49 5.25
CA MET A 23 1.57 12.49 5.84
C MET A 23 0.08 12.11 5.69
N ILE A 24 -0.32 11.58 4.52
CA ILE A 24 -1.69 11.11 4.28
C ILE A 24 -2.01 9.93 5.19
N LEU A 25 -1.09 8.97 5.33
CA LEU A 25 -1.28 7.79 6.18
C LEU A 25 -1.40 8.17 7.65
N GLU A 26 -0.61 9.14 8.13
CA GLU A 26 -0.70 9.64 9.51
C GLU A 26 -2.06 10.29 9.77
N ALA A 27 -2.53 11.16 8.86
CA ALA A 27 -3.84 11.78 8.96
C ALA A 27 -4.97 10.73 8.96
N LYS A 28 -4.85 9.70 8.11
CA LYS A 28 -5.81 8.60 8.03
C LYS A 28 -5.82 7.73 9.28
N ALA A 29 -4.67 7.47 9.89
CA ALA A 29 -4.60 6.74 11.16
C ALA A 29 -5.38 7.48 12.27
N VAL A 30 -5.24 8.81 12.34
CA VAL A 30 -6.00 9.64 13.30
C VAL A 30 -7.51 9.59 13.04
N GLU A 31 -7.92 9.63 11.77
CA GLU A 31 -9.34 9.53 11.39
C GLU A 31 -9.93 8.15 11.75
N VAL A 32 -9.20 7.07 11.48
CA VAL A 32 -9.61 5.71 11.82
C VAL A 32 -9.71 5.52 13.33
N GLU A 33 -8.79 6.07 14.12
CA GLU A 33 -8.87 5.98 15.58
C GLU A 33 -10.09 6.75 16.13
N LYS A 34 -10.45 7.88 15.51
CA LYS A 34 -11.70 8.60 15.83
C LYS A 34 -12.92 7.78 15.48
N ALA A 35 -12.96 7.17 14.30
CA ALA A 35 -14.05 6.31 13.87
C ALA A 35 -14.21 5.11 14.81
N ARG A 36 -13.11 4.43 15.16
CA ARG A 36 -13.08 3.34 16.15
C ARG A 36 -13.65 3.79 17.50
N ASN A 37 -13.20 4.92 18.02
CA ASN A 37 -13.70 5.45 19.29
C ASN A 37 -15.18 5.83 19.21
N TRP A 38 -15.64 6.34 18.07
CA TRP A 38 -17.06 6.61 17.86
C TRP A 38 -17.89 5.32 17.88
N ILE A 39 -17.48 4.30 17.11
CA ILE A 39 -18.13 2.98 17.04
C ILE A 39 -18.20 2.37 18.45
N MET A 40 -17.07 2.27 19.16
CA MET A 40 -17.04 1.63 20.49
C MET A 40 -17.96 2.31 21.53
N ASN A 41 -18.23 3.61 21.37
CA ASN A 41 -19.04 4.37 22.32
C ASN A 41 -20.51 4.54 21.89
N HIS A 42 -20.83 4.40 20.59
CA HIS A 42 -22.16 4.69 20.05
C HIS A 42 -22.82 3.50 19.35
N VAL A 43 -22.06 2.47 18.98
CA VAL A 43 -22.57 1.21 18.40
C VAL A 43 -22.77 0.21 19.54
N HIS A 44 -23.94 0.28 20.18
CA HIS A 44 -24.39 -0.69 21.19
C HIS A 44 -25.77 -1.25 20.81
N GLY A 45 -26.14 -2.42 21.32
CA GLY A 45 -27.35 -3.15 20.90
C GLY A 45 -28.66 -2.35 20.99
N GLY A 46 -28.73 -1.33 21.85
CA GLY A 46 -29.87 -0.40 21.94
C GLY A 46 -29.88 0.76 20.92
N SER A 47 -28.83 0.88 20.10
CA SER A 47 -28.70 1.94 19.07
C SER A 47 -29.30 1.55 17.72
N PHE A 48 -29.76 0.31 17.57
CA PHE A 48 -30.29 -0.22 16.32
C PHE A 48 -31.78 -0.53 16.42
N GLU A 49 -32.54 -0.19 15.39
CA GLU A 49 -33.97 -0.47 15.30
C GLU A 49 -34.28 -1.96 15.13
N SER A 50 -33.36 -2.72 14.52
CA SER A 50 -33.54 -4.15 14.25
C SER A 50 -32.24 -4.93 14.40
N HIS A 51 -32.37 -6.23 14.67
CA HIS A 51 -31.22 -7.14 14.77
C HIS A 51 -30.46 -7.28 13.43
N GLU A 52 -31.16 -7.11 12.30
CA GLU A 52 -30.57 -7.11 10.97
C GLU A 52 -29.64 -5.89 10.79
N LYS A 53 -30.11 -4.69 11.14
CA LYS A 53 -29.29 -3.46 11.06
C LYS A 53 -28.08 -3.50 11.99
N MET A 54 -28.22 -4.17 13.13
CA MET A 54 -27.14 -4.40 14.09
C MET A 54 -25.97 -5.21 13.48
N LEU A 55 -26.23 -5.99 12.42
CA LEU A 55 -25.20 -6.74 11.69
C LEU A 55 -24.76 -6.02 10.41
N SER A 56 -25.70 -5.50 9.61
CA SER A 56 -25.38 -4.92 8.30
C SER A 56 -24.61 -3.61 8.41
N GLU A 57 -25.01 -2.69 9.30
CA GLU A 57 -24.38 -1.36 9.38
C GLU A 57 -22.90 -1.41 9.84
N PRO A 58 -22.52 -2.22 10.85
CA PRO A 58 -21.10 -2.39 11.18
C PRO A 58 -20.30 -3.06 10.05
N LEU A 59 -20.89 -4.01 9.33
CA LEU A 59 -20.22 -4.68 8.20
C LEU A 59 -19.92 -3.70 7.07
N ASP A 60 -20.86 -2.83 6.71
CA ASP A 60 -20.66 -1.80 5.68
C ASP A 60 -19.52 -0.84 6.04
N ILE A 61 -19.42 -0.45 7.32
CA ILE A 61 -18.32 0.40 7.81
C ILE A 61 -16.98 -0.33 7.71
N HIS A 62 -16.94 -1.62 8.08
CA HIS A 62 -15.73 -2.42 7.97
C HIS A 62 -15.31 -2.64 6.52
N GLU A 63 -16.24 -2.82 5.59
CA GLU A 63 -15.97 -2.97 4.15
C GLU A 63 -15.28 -1.72 3.59
N GLN A 64 -15.81 -0.53 3.91
CA GLN A 64 -15.20 0.74 3.49
C GLN A 64 -13.77 0.92 4.03
N LEU A 65 -13.52 0.50 5.28
CA LEU A 65 -12.17 0.54 5.86
C LEU A 65 -11.20 -0.41 5.12
N VAL A 66 -11.65 -1.61 4.76
CA VAL A 66 -10.86 -2.56 3.99
C VAL A 66 -10.55 -2.03 2.59
N GLU A 67 -11.54 -1.43 1.91
CA GLU A 67 -11.36 -0.84 0.58
C GLU A 67 -10.29 0.28 0.59
N VAL A 68 -10.31 1.15 1.60
CA VAL A 68 -9.31 2.21 1.74
C VAL A 68 -7.91 1.64 1.95
N ILE A 69 -7.76 0.59 2.78
CA ILE A 69 -6.47 -0.07 3.03
C ILE A 69 -5.94 -0.73 1.74
N ASP A 70 -6.81 -1.43 0.99
CA ASP A 70 -6.44 -2.05 -0.28
C ASP A 70 -6.04 -1.00 -1.34
N GLY A 71 -6.80 0.10 -1.45
CA GLY A 71 -6.47 1.22 -2.34
C GLY A 71 -5.11 1.84 -2.04
N LEU A 72 -4.79 2.07 -0.76
CA LEU A 72 -3.49 2.58 -0.32
C LEU A 72 -2.35 1.60 -0.64
N THR A 73 -2.59 0.30 -0.43
CA THR A 73 -1.61 -0.75 -0.73
C THR A 73 -1.29 -0.85 -2.22
N LYS A 74 -2.33 -0.75 -3.07
CA LYS A 74 -2.19 -0.73 -4.53
C LYS A 74 -1.46 0.52 -5.01
N LEU A 75 -1.75 1.68 -4.44
CA LEU A 75 -1.04 2.93 -4.73
C LEU A 75 0.46 2.77 -4.44
N GLN A 76 0.81 2.28 -3.25
CA GLN A 76 2.21 2.14 -2.86
C GLN A 76 2.95 1.10 -3.69
N SER A 77 2.28 -0.01 -4.04
CA SER A 77 2.82 -1.01 -4.98
C SER A 77 3.05 -0.44 -6.38
N GLY A 78 2.10 0.35 -6.90
CA GLY A 78 2.23 1.02 -8.20
C GLY A 78 3.35 2.06 -8.22
N PHE A 79 3.51 2.81 -7.13
CA PHE A 79 4.61 3.76 -6.98
C PHE A 79 5.98 3.06 -6.96
N ASN A 80 6.10 1.95 -6.23
CA ASN A 80 7.32 1.14 -6.21
C ASN A 80 7.65 0.57 -7.60
N SER A 81 6.65 0.07 -8.33
CA SER A 81 6.82 -0.40 -9.71
C SER A 81 7.31 0.70 -10.65
N ASN A 82 6.73 1.91 -10.54
CA ASN A 82 7.15 3.07 -11.34
C ASN A 82 8.59 3.47 -11.02
N LEU A 83 8.95 3.53 -9.73
CA LEU A 83 10.32 3.81 -9.28
C LEU A 83 11.32 2.79 -9.84
N LYS A 84 11.00 1.49 -9.78
CA LYS A 84 11.83 0.45 -10.37
C LYS A 84 12.04 0.71 -11.86
N ALA A 85 10.96 0.91 -12.62
CA ALA A 85 11.04 1.15 -14.06
C ALA A 85 11.92 2.37 -14.41
N VAL A 86 11.78 3.48 -13.67
CA VAL A 86 12.57 4.70 -13.92
C VAL A 86 14.05 4.53 -13.51
N LEU A 87 14.34 3.76 -12.45
CA LEU A 87 15.71 3.55 -11.97
C LEU A 87 16.46 2.42 -12.71
N THR A 88 15.75 1.44 -13.27
CA THR A 88 16.35 0.33 -14.06
C THR A 88 16.37 0.59 -15.58
N SER A 89 15.92 1.77 -16.03
CA SER A 89 16.03 2.14 -17.44
C SER A 89 17.46 2.59 -17.79
N ASP A 90 18.25 1.63 -18.29
CA ASP A 90 19.20 1.71 -19.43
C ASP A 90 20.45 0.82 -19.23
N GLU A 91 20.33 -0.41 -18.73
CA GLU A 91 21.44 -1.38 -18.78
C GLU A 91 21.13 -2.72 -19.47
N ASP A 92 19.93 -2.92 -20.03
CA ASP A 92 19.57 -4.15 -20.75
C ASP A 92 19.65 -4.05 -22.29
N GLU A 93 20.67 -3.37 -22.81
CA GLU A 93 21.16 -3.59 -24.18
C GLU A 93 22.67 -3.91 -24.28
N SER A 94 23.32 -4.26 -23.16
CA SER A 94 24.62 -4.94 -23.22
C SER A 94 24.74 -6.00 -22.14
N GLY A 95 24.61 -7.26 -22.53
CA GLY A 95 24.63 -8.39 -21.61
C GLY A 95 25.82 -8.37 -20.67
N SER A 96 25.54 -8.62 -19.39
CA SER A 96 26.46 -9.23 -18.44
C SER A 96 25.65 -9.75 -17.26
N ASP A 97 25.64 -11.07 -17.16
CA ASP A 97 25.76 -11.86 -15.93
C ASP A 97 26.16 -11.02 -14.68
N ASP A 98 25.21 -10.61 -13.84
CA ASP A 98 25.45 -10.42 -12.41
C ASP A 98 24.14 -10.51 -11.60
N GLY A 99 24.10 -11.48 -10.69
CA GLY A 99 22.95 -11.82 -9.86
C GLY A 99 22.75 -10.86 -8.68
N GLY A 100 22.16 -9.71 -8.93
CA GLY A 100 21.85 -8.71 -7.91
C GLY A 100 20.39 -8.29 -7.87
N PHE A 101 19.69 -8.67 -6.78
CA PHE A 101 18.44 -8.06 -6.30
C PHE A 101 17.10 -8.39 -6.99
N ASP A 102 17.07 -8.79 -8.26
CA ASP A 102 15.77 -9.07 -8.95
C ASP A 102 15.09 -10.39 -8.52
N GLY A 103 15.85 -11.33 -7.94
CA GLY A 103 15.35 -12.64 -7.50
C GLY A 103 14.69 -12.67 -6.11
N LEU A 104 14.79 -11.61 -5.30
CA LEU A 104 14.30 -11.63 -3.90
C LEU A 104 12.82 -11.26 -3.79
N PHE A 105 12.27 -10.53 -4.75
CA PHE A 105 10.88 -10.03 -4.70
C PHE A 105 9.93 -10.62 -5.75
N SER A 106 10.43 -11.43 -6.69
CA SER A 106 9.62 -12.11 -7.73
C SER A 106 9.29 -13.58 -7.40
N GLY A 107 9.84 -14.11 -6.31
CA GLY A 107 9.55 -15.45 -5.81
C GLY A 107 8.16 -15.53 -5.19
N SER A 108 7.18 -15.87 -6.01
CA SER A 108 5.91 -16.47 -5.62
C SER A 108 6.12 -17.41 -4.43
N PHE A 109 5.26 -17.27 -3.42
CA PHE A 109 5.06 -18.25 -2.35
C PHE A 109 4.63 -19.58 -3.00
N ASP A 110 5.59 -20.39 -3.44
CA ASP A 110 5.34 -21.73 -3.95
C ASP A 110 5.48 -22.72 -2.78
N LEU A 111 4.42 -22.79 -1.99
CA LEU A 111 4.21 -23.81 -0.95
C LEU A 111 3.72 -25.09 -1.63
N GLU A 112 4.54 -25.71 -2.47
CA GLU A 112 4.22 -27.01 -3.07
C GLU A 112 5.49 -27.86 -3.28
N ASP A 113 6.14 -28.24 -2.17
CA ASP A 113 6.74 -29.57 -2.10
C ASP A 113 6.85 -30.06 -0.65
N SER A 114 5.73 -30.52 -0.13
CA SER A 114 5.69 -31.45 0.98
C SER A 114 4.49 -32.36 0.75
N GLU A 115 4.73 -33.46 0.01
CA GLU A 115 4.16 -34.80 0.21
C GLU A 115 4.14 -35.59 -1.11
N LYS A 116 5.21 -36.38 -1.35
CA LYS A 116 5.09 -37.84 -1.58
C LYS A 116 6.43 -38.56 -1.65
#